data_AF-A0A6N9H6X9-F1
#
_entry.id   AF-A0A6N9H6X9-F1
#
_cell.length_a   1.000
_cell.length_b   1.000
_cell.length_c   1.000
_cell.angle_alpha   90.00
_cell.angle_beta   90.00
_cell.angle_gamma   90.00
#
_symmetry.space_group_name_H-M   'P 1'
#
loop_
_entity.id
_entity.type
_entity.pdbx_description
1 polymer ?
#
loop_
_entity_poly.entity_id
_entity_poly.type
_entity_poly.pdbx_seq_one_letter_code
_entity_poly.pdbx_strand_id
1 'polypeptide(L)'
;MDSESHAAHAGSEHAATGHRAAVIIASNSAAAGRSADTTGPRLVAWLRGLGLRCGEPQVVADGAPVGAALAALLAEPEAGRPRVIVTSGGTGVTSADLTPEQTAPLLDRTLPGIAHALWEAGTRNTATAVLSRGLAGVAGRTFIVNLPGSEGGVRDGMAVLEPLLPHLLAQLDDIRDHAPRAQQHARAQAQKHAGVGPHAGAGPHTGGKGHGAHSTAPADGSSAPRAWAAVPATEDSAVVEAAVGPEPLDADAVAAAVVTPAMGAVAQFRGLIRHHDAGREDVVGLDYTAHPDAQAVMARVVAEVAERHPGVRVYCRHRIGELAVGEDAIVVAVAAAHRGAAFACCAQVVDEVKARVPIWKQQHYAAGGHDWVGLQ
;
A
#
# COMPACT_ATOMS: atom_id res chain seq x y z
N MET A 1 1.08 -34.93 0.21
CA MET A 1 2.39 -34.25 0.32
C MET A 1 2.13 -32.77 0.21
N ASP A 2 1.39 -32.21 1.16
CA ASP A 2 1.00 -30.80 1.21
C ASP A 2 0.97 -30.39 2.67
N SER A 3 2.12 -29.95 3.20
CA SER A 3 2.21 -29.43 4.58
C SER A 3 3.44 -28.54 4.81
N GLU A 4 3.87 -27.76 3.81
CA GLU A 4 4.99 -26.81 3.99
C GLU A 4 4.68 -25.35 3.58
N SER A 5 3.49 -25.04 3.05
CA SER A 5 3.16 -23.67 2.63
C SER A 5 2.42 -22.81 3.66
N HIS A 6 2.03 -23.36 4.82
CA HIS A 6 1.29 -22.63 5.86
C HIS A 6 2.17 -22.07 7.01
N ALA A 7 3.47 -22.34 7.03
CA ALA A 7 4.35 -21.91 8.12
C ALA A 7 4.90 -20.48 7.99
N ALA A 8 4.73 -19.81 6.83
CA ALA A 8 5.36 -18.52 6.56
C ALA A 8 4.54 -17.28 7.01
N HIS A 9 3.29 -17.44 7.43
CA HIS A 9 2.44 -16.31 7.88
C HIS A 9 2.33 -16.16 9.40
N ALA A 10 2.76 -17.15 10.20
CA ALA A 10 2.73 -17.06 11.66
C ALA A 10 3.95 -16.33 12.28
N GLY A 11 4.97 -15.99 11.47
CA GLY A 11 6.22 -15.39 11.95
C GLY A 11 6.23 -13.86 12.06
N SER A 12 5.21 -13.16 11.56
CA SER A 12 5.22 -11.69 11.45
C SER A 12 4.55 -10.95 12.62
N GLU A 13 3.77 -11.64 13.46
CA GLU A 13 3.06 -11.02 14.59
C GLU A 13 3.95 -10.74 15.82
N HIS A 14 5.21 -11.21 15.82
CA HIS A 14 6.12 -11.11 16.98
C HIS A 14 7.36 -10.21 16.76
N ALA A 15 7.51 -9.57 15.60
CA ALA A 15 8.77 -8.91 15.24
C ALA A 15 9.02 -7.56 15.95
N ALA A 16 8.00 -6.89 16.49
CA ALA A 16 8.15 -5.58 17.12
C ALA A 16 8.25 -5.62 18.65
N THR A 17 7.90 -6.75 19.28
CA THR A 17 7.74 -6.83 20.73
C THR A 17 9.08 -6.70 21.44
N GLY A 18 9.21 -5.66 22.28
CA GLY A 18 10.37 -5.45 23.14
C GLY A 18 11.47 -4.57 22.56
N HIS A 19 11.41 -4.16 21.29
CA HIS A 19 12.31 -3.13 20.77
C HIS A 19 12.06 -1.79 21.47
N ARG A 20 13.12 -0.98 21.59
CA ARG A 20 12.99 0.36 22.14
C ARG A 20 12.61 1.36 21.04
N ALA A 21 11.75 2.30 21.38
CA ALA A 21 11.43 3.44 20.54
C ALA A 21 11.69 4.75 21.29
N ALA A 22 11.87 5.85 20.55
CA ALA A 22 12.02 7.19 21.11
C ALA A 22 11.21 8.21 20.30
N VAL A 23 10.73 9.23 21.00
CA VAL A 23 9.98 10.36 20.42
C VAL A 23 10.71 11.65 20.74
N ILE A 24 10.97 12.46 19.72
CA ILE A 24 11.57 13.80 19.85
C ILE A 24 10.58 14.83 19.33
N ILE A 25 10.28 15.86 20.13
CA ILE A 25 9.41 16.97 19.74
C ILE A 25 10.27 18.19 19.48
N ALA A 26 10.25 18.67 18.24
CA ALA A 26 10.91 19.90 17.82
C ALA A 26 9.92 21.07 17.94
N SER A 27 10.08 21.87 19.01
CA SER A 27 9.24 23.03 19.26
C SER A 27 9.91 24.02 20.19
N ASN A 28 10.22 25.21 19.67
CA ASN A 28 10.72 26.33 20.47
C ASN A 28 9.79 26.77 21.61
N SER A 29 8.46 26.71 21.42
CA SER A 29 7.49 27.11 22.45
C SER A 29 7.38 26.08 23.55
N ALA A 30 7.33 24.79 23.19
CA ALA A 30 7.22 23.70 24.15
C ALA A 30 8.52 23.51 24.95
N ALA A 31 9.67 23.58 24.28
CA ALA A 31 10.99 23.49 24.94
C ALA A 31 11.21 24.62 25.96
N ALA A 32 10.63 25.79 25.72
CA ALA A 32 10.68 26.91 26.65
C ALA A 32 9.57 26.90 27.73
N GLY A 33 8.74 25.86 27.78
CA GLY A 33 7.63 25.73 28.74
C GLY A 33 6.47 26.69 28.51
N ARG A 34 6.39 27.36 27.35
CA ARG A 34 5.32 28.32 27.02
C ARG A 34 4.05 27.65 26.49
N SER A 35 4.14 26.42 26.02
CA SER A 35 3.02 25.61 25.55
C SER A 35 3.24 24.15 25.93
N ALA A 36 2.17 23.44 26.29
CA ALA A 36 2.24 21.99 26.41
C ALA A 36 2.26 21.35 25.02
N ASP A 37 3.11 20.35 24.82
CA ASP A 37 3.04 19.51 23.63
C ASP A 37 1.89 18.49 23.77
N THR A 38 1.07 18.39 22.73
CA THR A 38 -0.05 17.42 22.67
C THR A 38 0.24 16.24 21.74
N THR A 39 1.32 16.30 20.95
CA THR A 39 1.63 15.28 19.95
C THR A 39 2.49 14.15 20.49
N GLY A 40 3.48 14.45 21.33
CA GLY A 40 4.40 13.49 21.93
C GLY A 40 3.72 12.42 22.77
N PRO A 41 2.81 12.75 23.71
CA PRO A 41 2.07 11.74 24.47
C PRO A 41 1.29 10.77 23.57
N ARG A 42 0.73 11.25 22.46
CA ARG A 42 0.01 10.42 21.49
C ARG A 42 0.94 9.46 20.75
N LEU A 43 2.09 9.95 20.28
CA LEU A 43 3.12 9.12 19.63
C LEU A 43 3.66 8.04 20.57
N VAL A 44 3.93 8.40 21.83
CA VAL A 44 4.39 7.45 22.85
C VAL A 44 3.32 6.39 23.12
N ALA A 45 2.05 6.78 23.29
CA ALA A 45 0.96 5.84 23.50
C ALA A 45 0.79 4.88 22.32
N TRP A 46 0.87 5.38 21.09
CA TRP A 46 0.83 4.58 19.87
C TRP A 46 1.97 3.57 19.79
N LEU A 47 3.23 4.01 19.95
CA LEU A 47 4.39 3.12 19.93
C LEU A 47 4.31 2.03 21.02
N ARG A 48 3.84 2.39 22.22
CA ARG A 48 3.60 1.42 23.32
C ARG A 48 2.48 0.44 22.94
N GLY A 49 1.43 0.89 22.27
CA GLY A 49 0.35 0.04 21.74
C GLY A 49 0.83 -0.99 20.71
N LEU A 50 1.90 -0.68 19.97
CA LEU A 50 2.57 -1.60 19.04
C LEU A 50 3.54 -2.56 19.75
N GLY A 51 3.63 -2.56 21.08
CA GLY A 51 4.52 -3.42 21.85
C GLY A 51 5.97 -2.92 21.96
N LEU A 52 6.24 -1.67 21.55
CA LEU A 52 7.56 -1.05 21.68
C LEU A 52 7.74 -0.42 23.06
N ARG A 53 8.94 -0.56 23.63
CA ARG A 53 9.34 0.14 24.86
C ARG A 53 9.65 1.59 24.52
N CYS A 54 8.74 2.50 24.83
CA CYS A 54 8.94 3.95 24.61
C CYS A 54 8.91 4.70 25.94
N GLY A 55 9.92 5.54 26.17
CA GLY A 55 9.93 6.51 27.28
C GLY A 55 9.00 7.69 27.01
N GLU A 56 9.02 8.67 27.90
CA GLU A 56 8.34 9.96 27.70
C GLU A 56 8.98 10.74 26.53
N PRO A 57 8.22 11.62 25.85
CA PRO A 57 8.73 12.36 24.71
C PRO A 57 9.82 13.34 25.14
N GLN A 58 10.91 13.40 24.38
CA GLN A 58 11.96 14.40 24.59
C GLN A 58 11.63 15.67 23.82
N VAL A 59 11.29 16.75 24.52
CA VAL A 59 11.02 18.05 23.91
C VAL A 59 12.31 18.84 23.79
N VAL A 60 12.62 19.33 22.60
CA VAL A 60 13.81 20.14 22.30
C VAL A 60 13.45 21.35 21.45
N ALA A 61 14.28 22.38 21.51
CA ALA A 61 14.16 23.53 20.62
C ALA A 61 14.47 23.14 19.16
N ASP A 62 13.96 23.92 18.21
CA ASP A 62 14.14 23.66 16.79
C ASP A 62 15.63 23.79 16.35
N GLY A 63 16.00 23.14 15.25
CA GLY A 63 17.36 23.18 14.72
C GLY A 63 18.33 22.26 15.46
N ALA A 64 19.57 22.72 15.69
CA ALA A 64 20.68 21.90 16.21
C ALA A 64 20.35 20.99 17.42
N PRO A 65 19.49 21.38 18.38
CA PRO A 65 19.10 20.50 19.48
C PRO A 65 18.39 19.22 19.04
N VAL A 66 17.66 19.23 17.92
CA VAL A 66 17.07 18.02 17.31
C VAL A 66 18.16 17.06 16.84
N GLY A 67 19.17 17.57 16.13
CA GLY A 67 20.31 16.77 15.66
C GLY A 67 21.12 16.19 16.81
N ALA A 68 21.34 16.99 17.87
CA ALA A 68 22.02 16.52 19.08
C ALA A 68 21.23 15.41 19.79
N ALA A 69 19.91 15.52 19.88
CA ALA A 69 19.05 14.48 20.45
C ALA A 69 19.07 13.18 19.64
N LEU A 70 18.96 13.28 18.31
CA LEU A 70 19.07 12.13 17.41
C LEU A 70 20.45 11.45 17.54
N ALA A 71 21.52 12.23 17.48
CA ALA A 71 22.89 11.71 17.61
C ALA A 71 23.13 11.04 18.97
N ALA A 72 22.60 11.59 20.06
CA ALA A 72 22.71 11.00 21.39
C ALA A 72 22.04 9.62 21.48
N LEU A 73 20.82 9.48 20.93
CA LEU A 73 20.12 8.19 20.87
C LEU A 73 20.86 7.16 20.00
N LEU A 74 21.44 7.60 18.87
CA LEU A 74 22.21 6.73 17.98
C LEU A 74 23.57 6.33 18.58
N ALA A 75 24.15 7.15 19.44
CA ALA A 75 25.40 6.84 20.13
C ALA A 75 25.23 5.82 21.28
N GLU A 76 23.99 5.53 21.70
CA GLU A 76 23.74 4.49 22.70
C GLU A 76 24.26 3.11 22.25
N PRO A 77 24.71 2.25 23.19
CA PRO A 77 25.10 0.88 22.88
C PRO A 77 23.98 0.12 22.17
N GLU A 78 24.34 -0.79 21.25
CA GLU A 78 23.40 -1.53 20.39
C GLU A 78 22.26 -2.21 21.16
N ALA A 79 22.51 -2.68 22.39
CA ALA A 79 21.50 -3.32 23.25
C ALA A 79 20.44 -2.35 23.81
N GLY A 80 20.78 -1.06 23.97
CA GLY A 80 19.90 0.00 24.50
C GLY A 80 19.36 0.95 23.42
N ARG A 81 19.99 0.97 22.24
CA ARG A 81 19.65 1.86 21.13
C ARG A 81 18.19 1.66 20.66
N PRO A 82 17.42 2.74 20.43
CA PRO A 82 16.10 2.62 19.84
C PRO A 82 16.15 2.02 18.44
N ARG A 83 15.20 1.15 18.09
CA ARG A 83 14.98 0.70 16.71
C ARG A 83 14.08 1.62 15.91
N VAL A 84 13.28 2.44 16.59
CA VAL A 84 12.40 3.43 15.99
C VAL A 84 12.62 4.77 16.68
N ILE A 85 12.88 5.82 15.90
CA ILE A 85 12.88 7.20 16.38
C ILE A 85 11.89 7.99 15.53
N VAL A 86 10.92 8.61 16.20
CA VAL A 86 9.95 9.51 15.56
C VAL A 86 10.23 10.93 16.02
N THR A 87 10.44 11.84 15.08
CA THR A 87 10.43 13.27 15.40
C THR A 87 9.08 13.89 15.01
N SER A 88 8.61 14.89 15.76
CA SER A 88 7.41 15.67 15.43
C SER A 88 7.75 17.16 15.46
N GLY A 89 7.45 17.88 14.38
CA GLY A 89 7.70 19.33 14.26
C GLY A 89 8.98 19.68 13.50
N GLY A 90 9.10 20.96 13.13
CA GLY A 90 10.27 21.51 12.43
C GLY A 90 10.43 21.03 10.97
N THR A 91 9.35 20.56 10.33
CA THR A 91 9.38 20.03 8.94
C THR A 91 8.77 20.97 7.90
N GLY A 92 8.29 22.16 8.29
CA GLY A 92 7.73 23.15 7.39
C GLY A 92 8.78 23.87 6.53
N VAL A 93 8.42 25.04 6.01
CA VAL A 93 9.29 25.86 5.12
C VAL A 93 9.83 27.12 5.80
N THR A 94 9.58 27.31 7.09
CA THR A 94 10.11 28.46 7.82
C THR A 94 11.59 28.30 8.12
N SER A 95 12.28 29.39 8.45
CA SER A 95 13.72 29.35 8.79
C SER A 95 14.04 28.55 10.06
N ALA A 96 13.04 28.29 10.92
CA ALA A 96 13.19 27.47 12.10
C ALA A 96 12.95 25.98 11.82
N ASP A 97 12.27 25.64 10.72
CA ASP A 97 11.99 24.26 10.36
C ASP A 97 13.26 23.59 9.83
N LEU A 98 14.04 23.00 10.72
CA LEU A 98 15.34 22.40 10.39
C LEU A 98 15.44 20.92 10.74
N THR A 99 14.35 20.28 11.16
CA THR A 99 14.32 18.85 11.52
C THR A 99 14.83 17.95 10.38
N PRO A 100 14.44 18.14 9.11
CA PRO A 100 14.99 17.39 7.98
C PRO A 100 16.51 17.57 7.85
N GLU A 101 17.01 18.80 7.94
CA GLU A 101 18.43 19.13 7.86
C GLU A 101 19.24 18.54 9.01
N GLN A 102 18.64 18.41 10.20
CA GLN A 102 19.27 17.72 11.33
C GLN A 102 19.24 16.20 11.19
N THR A 103 18.24 15.66 10.49
CA THR A 103 18.06 14.21 10.33
C THR A 103 18.94 13.66 9.20
N ALA A 104 18.98 14.35 8.05
CA ALA A 104 19.62 13.85 6.83
C ALA A 104 21.08 13.38 7.01
N PRO A 105 21.97 14.10 7.73
CA PRO A 105 23.37 13.69 7.90
C PRO A 105 23.56 12.42 8.73
N LEU A 106 22.52 11.99 9.46
CA LEU A 106 22.56 10.82 10.33
C LEU A 106 22.04 9.55 9.65
N LEU A 107 21.42 9.67 8.47
CA LEU A 107 20.86 8.54 7.74
C LEU A 107 21.92 7.88 6.85
N ASP A 108 22.08 6.56 6.98
CA ASP A 108 22.85 5.76 6.02
C ASP A 108 22.08 5.60 4.70
N ARG A 109 20.75 5.45 4.80
CA ARG A 109 19.85 5.21 3.68
C ARG A 109 18.56 5.97 3.89
N THR A 110 18.14 6.72 2.87
CA THR A 110 16.81 7.35 2.85
C THR A 110 15.75 6.37 2.35
N LEU A 111 14.53 6.52 2.83
CA LEU A 111 13.36 5.74 2.46
C LEU A 111 12.30 6.69 1.85
N PRO A 112 12.55 7.22 0.63
CA PRO A 112 11.69 8.24 0.03
C PRO A 112 10.25 7.75 -0.21
N GLY A 113 10.04 6.44 -0.39
CA GLY A 113 8.69 5.87 -0.50
C GLY A 113 7.83 6.06 0.75
N ILE A 114 8.42 6.01 1.94
CA ILE A 114 7.69 6.30 3.19
C ILE A 114 7.37 7.79 3.28
N ALA A 115 8.32 8.67 2.95
CA ALA A 115 8.07 10.12 2.92
C ALA A 115 6.93 10.48 1.94
N HIS A 116 6.90 9.84 0.76
CA HIS A 116 5.83 10.01 -0.21
C HIS A 116 4.47 9.53 0.32
N ALA A 117 4.41 8.35 0.95
CA ALA A 117 3.17 7.84 1.53
C ALA A 117 2.62 8.75 2.64
N LEU A 118 3.50 9.37 3.43
CA LEU A 118 3.12 10.35 4.44
C LEU A 118 2.51 11.61 3.81
N TRP A 119 3.09 12.12 2.71
CA TRP A 119 2.50 13.24 1.97
C TRP A 119 1.16 12.87 1.36
N GLU A 120 1.07 11.72 0.71
CA GLU A 120 -0.16 11.24 0.10
C GLU A 120 -1.29 11.18 1.14
N ALA A 121 -1.05 10.54 2.28
CA ALA A 121 -2.02 10.47 3.37
C ALA A 121 -2.42 11.85 3.89
N GLY A 122 -1.46 12.75 4.11
CA GLY A 122 -1.74 14.10 4.58
C GLY A 122 -2.53 14.95 3.58
N THR A 123 -2.24 14.83 2.28
CA THR A 123 -2.91 15.61 1.22
C THR A 123 -4.38 15.25 1.03
N ARG A 124 -4.82 14.06 1.48
CA ARG A 124 -6.24 13.71 1.54
C ARG A 124 -7.03 14.59 2.51
N ASN A 125 -6.37 15.12 3.54
CA ASN A 125 -6.99 15.98 4.56
C ASN A 125 -6.69 17.46 4.35
N THR A 126 -5.46 17.80 3.96
CA THR A 126 -5.03 19.19 3.79
C THR A 126 -4.04 19.34 2.63
N ALA A 127 -4.37 20.16 1.63
CA ALA A 127 -3.51 20.41 0.47
C ALA A 127 -2.09 20.89 0.83
N THR A 128 -1.92 21.62 1.94
CA THR A 128 -0.60 22.11 2.38
C THR A 128 0.30 21.02 2.98
N ALA A 129 -0.19 19.79 3.17
CA ALA A 129 0.62 18.68 3.67
C ALA A 129 1.84 18.39 2.77
N VAL A 130 1.73 18.67 1.47
CA VAL A 130 2.83 18.54 0.50
C VAL A 130 4.02 19.47 0.78
N LEU A 131 3.82 20.53 1.59
CA LEU A 131 4.90 21.44 1.98
C LEU A 131 5.81 20.87 3.08
N SER A 132 5.40 19.78 3.74
CA SER A 132 6.24 19.11 4.73
C SER A 132 7.48 18.51 4.07
N ARG A 133 8.66 18.78 4.59
CA ARG A 133 9.94 18.28 4.09
C ARG A 133 10.49 17.11 4.90
N GLY A 134 9.64 16.50 5.73
CA GLY A 134 10.03 15.40 6.61
C GLY A 134 10.69 14.24 5.87
N LEU A 135 11.72 13.66 6.47
CA LEU A 135 12.45 12.52 5.93
C LEU A 135 12.04 11.22 6.62
N ALA A 136 12.26 10.11 5.94
CA ALA A 136 12.26 8.78 6.52
C ALA A 136 13.53 8.07 6.07
N GLY A 137 14.13 7.27 6.96
CA GLY A 137 15.38 6.58 6.63
C GLY A 137 15.89 5.67 7.75
N VAL A 138 17.07 5.12 7.54
CA VAL A 138 17.72 4.19 8.46
C VAL A 138 19.12 4.68 8.79
N ALA A 139 19.47 4.64 10.07
CA ALA A 139 20.81 4.82 10.62
C ALA A 139 21.22 3.54 11.35
N GLY A 140 22.16 2.77 10.78
CA GLY A 140 22.51 1.42 11.19
C GLY A 140 21.30 0.49 11.14
N ARG A 141 20.74 0.22 12.32
CA ARG A 141 19.55 -0.63 12.54
C ARG A 141 18.40 0.15 13.18
N THR A 142 18.46 1.48 13.11
CA THR A 142 17.44 2.37 13.67
C THR A 142 16.70 3.05 12.54
N PHE A 143 15.39 2.85 12.50
CA PHE A 143 14.49 3.59 11.62
C PHE A 143 14.22 4.97 12.22
N ILE A 144 14.34 6.02 11.41
CA ILE A 144 14.08 7.40 11.78
C ILE A 144 13.06 7.98 10.82
N VAL A 145 12.05 8.67 11.35
CA VAL A 145 11.02 9.35 10.55
C VAL A 145 10.66 10.70 11.15
N ASN A 146 10.50 11.72 10.30
CA ASN A 146 10.05 13.04 10.67
C ASN A 146 8.57 13.21 10.32
N LEU A 147 7.74 13.47 11.33
CA LEU A 147 6.33 13.79 11.19
C LEU A 147 6.10 15.30 11.37
N PRO A 148 5.02 15.85 10.76
CA PRO A 148 4.61 17.23 11.01
C PRO A 148 4.27 17.46 12.49
N GLY A 149 4.40 18.71 12.96
CA GLY A 149 4.08 19.09 14.35
C GLY A 149 2.59 19.25 14.65
N SER A 150 1.69 19.00 13.69
CA SER A 150 0.25 19.11 13.87
C SER A 150 -0.37 17.78 14.30
N GLU A 151 -1.44 17.82 15.10
CA GLU A 151 -2.13 16.59 15.54
C GLU A 151 -2.64 15.75 14.38
N GLY A 152 -3.16 16.40 13.32
CA GLY A 152 -3.59 15.72 12.09
C GLY A 152 -2.43 15.05 11.37
N GLY A 153 -1.30 15.74 11.20
CA GLY A 153 -0.12 15.16 10.54
C GLY A 153 0.48 13.98 11.31
N VAL A 154 0.45 14.04 12.64
CA VAL A 154 0.85 12.91 13.49
C VAL A 154 -0.11 11.73 13.37
N ARG A 155 -1.42 11.97 13.41
CA ARG A 155 -2.43 10.92 13.23
C ARG A 155 -2.28 10.22 11.87
N ASP A 156 -2.16 10.99 10.81
CA ASP A 156 -2.02 10.46 9.45
C ASP A 156 -0.70 9.69 9.31
N GLY A 157 0.38 10.20 9.93
CA GLY A 157 1.66 9.51 9.98
C GLY A 157 1.63 8.18 10.73
N MET A 158 0.96 8.12 11.89
CA MET A 158 0.77 6.87 12.63
C MET A 158 0.02 5.83 11.79
N ALA A 159 -1.06 6.24 11.10
CA ALA A 159 -1.84 5.35 10.24
C ALA A 159 -1.04 4.77 9.07
N VAL A 160 -0.12 5.56 8.48
CA VAL A 160 0.78 5.08 7.41
C VAL A 160 1.83 4.12 7.97
N LEU A 161 2.42 4.43 9.12
CA LEU A 161 3.56 3.68 9.66
C LEU A 161 3.16 2.38 10.35
N GLU A 162 1.99 2.34 10.99
CA GLU A 162 1.51 1.20 11.78
C GLU A 162 1.61 -0.16 11.05
N PRO A 163 1.08 -0.34 9.83
CA PRO A 163 1.21 -1.61 9.11
C PRO A 163 2.63 -1.90 8.61
N LEU A 164 3.51 -0.89 8.56
CA LEU A 164 4.86 -1.02 7.98
C LEU A 164 5.90 -1.40 9.03
N LEU A 165 5.76 -0.90 10.26
CA LEU A 165 6.75 -1.04 11.32
C LEU A 165 7.13 -2.51 11.63
N PRO A 166 6.20 -3.48 11.74
CA PRO A 166 6.58 -4.86 12.02
C PRO A 166 7.52 -5.47 10.97
N HIS A 167 7.20 -5.29 9.68
CA HIS A 167 8.03 -5.79 8.59
C HIS A 167 9.36 -5.06 8.49
N LEU A 168 9.34 -3.73 8.65
CA LEU A 168 10.53 -2.90 8.63
C LEU A 168 11.51 -3.32 9.74
N LEU A 169 11.01 -3.52 10.96
CA LEU A 169 11.82 -3.94 12.09
C LEU A 169 12.38 -5.35 11.89
N ALA A 170 11.59 -6.29 11.36
CA ALA A 170 12.06 -7.62 11.01
C ALA A 170 13.24 -7.57 10.01
N GLN A 171 13.14 -6.75 8.96
CA GLN A 171 14.21 -6.57 7.98
C GLN A 171 15.47 -5.95 8.58
N LEU A 172 15.32 -4.93 9.44
CA LEU A 172 16.45 -4.34 10.15
C LEU A 172 17.08 -5.34 11.11
N ASP A 173 16.28 -6.25 11.66
CA ASP A 173 16.76 -7.24 12.60
C ASP A 173 17.54 -8.40 11.97
N ASP A 174 17.11 -8.78 10.76
CA ASP A 174 17.71 -9.78 9.89
C ASP A 174 19.03 -9.32 9.23
N ILE A 175 19.58 -8.16 9.62
CA ILE A 175 20.95 -7.77 9.26
C ILE A 175 21.99 -8.63 10.04
N ARG A 176 21.71 -9.92 10.26
CA ARG A 176 22.68 -10.96 10.63
C ARG A 176 22.85 -11.88 9.41
N ASP A 177 24.10 -12.11 9.04
CA ASP A 177 24.57 -13.15 8.08
C ASP A 177 24.65 -12.82 6.57
N HIS A 178 24.96 -11.57 6.20
CA HIS A 178 25.70 -11.30 4.97
C HIS A 178 27.11 -10.78 5.26
N ALA A 179 27.89 -11.57 6.02
CA ALA A 179 29.30 -11.65 5.69
C ALA A 179 29.39 -12.07 4.20
N PRO A 180 30.28 -11.48 3.38
CA PRO A 180 30.29 -11.75 1.95
C PRO A 180 30.45 -13.26 1.74
N ARG A 181 29.47 -13.88 1.05
CA ARG A 181 29.45 -15.31 0.66
C ARG A 181 30.77 -15.78 0.01
N ALA A 182 31.61 -14.86 -0.43
CA ALA A 182 32.97 -15.09 -0.91
C ALA A 182 33.88 -15.83 0.09
N GLN A 183 33.79 -15.59 1.41
CA GLN A 183 34.71 -16.23 2.38
C GLN A 183 34.22 -17.62 2.85
N GLN A 184 32.91 -17.87 2.87
CA GLN A 184 32.34 -19.19 3.19
C GLN A 184 32.53 -20.19 2.03
N HIS A 185 32.38 -19.77 0.78
CA HIS A 185 32.72 -20.61 -0.38
C HIS A 185 34.24 -20.91 -0.44
N ALA A 186 35.10 -19.95 -0.12
CA ALA A 186 36.56 -20.17 -0.08
C ALA A 186 36.98 -21.18 1.00
N ARG A 187 36.36 -21.14 2.19
CA ARG A 187 36.61 -22.13 3.26
C ARG A 187 36.05 -23.51 2.92
N ALA A 188 34.88 -23.58 2.30
CA ALA A 188 34.26 -24.84 1.86
C ALA A 188 35.00 -25.50 0.68
N GLN A 189 35.61 -24.72 -0.23
CA GLN A 189 36.44 -25.24 -1.32
C GLN A 189 37.83 -25.69 -0.84
N ALA A 190 38.45 -24.97 0.10
CA ALA A 190 39.73 -25.36 0.69
C ALA A 190 39.65 -26.71 1.45
N GLN A 191 38.52 -26.98 2.12
CA GLN A 191 38.28 -28.26 2.81
C GLN A 191 37.95 -29.42 1.85
N LYS A 192 37.37 -29.15 0.67
CA LYS A 192 37.08 -30.17 -0.36
C LYS A 192 38.30 -30.62 -1.15
N HIS A 193 39.37 -29.80 -1.23
CA HIS A 193 40.61 -30.16 -1.95
C HIS A 193 41.69 -30.80 -1.07
N ALA A 194 41.48 -30.89 0.26
CA ALA A 194 42.41 -31.55 1.17
C ALA A 194 42.17 -33.07 1.35
N GLY A 195 41.17 -33.65 0.67
CA GLY A 195 40.64 -34.98 0.99
C GLY A 195 40.61 -36.03 -0.13
N VAL A 196 41.43 -35.93 -1.18
CA VAL A 196 41.49 -36.98 -2.22
C VAL A 196 42.93 -37.49 -2.37
N GLY A 197 43.19 -38.63 -1.73
CA GLY A 197 44.34 -39.49 -2.03
C GLY A 197 44.05 -40.40 -3.23
N PRO A 198 45.09 -40.94 -3.91
CA PRO A 198 44.94 -41.55 -5.22
C PRO A 198 44.65 -43.06 -5.11
N HIS A 199 43.70 -43.55 -5.91
CA HIS A 199 43.62 -44.98 -6.21
C HIS A 199 43.54 -45.23 -7.72
N ALA A 200 44.39 -46.15 -8.13
CA ALA A 200 44.70 -46.56 -9.49
C ALA A 200 43.84 -47.76 -9.94
N GLY A 201 43.75 -47.94 -11.26
CA GLY A 201 43.89 -49.27 -11.88
C GLY A 201 42.66 -49.90 -12.53
N ALA A 202 42.73 -50.01 -13.87
CA ALA A 202 42.30 -51.10 -14.78
C ALA A 202 40.86 -51.66 -14.66
N GLY A 203 40.05 -51.78 -15.71
CA GLY A 203 40.28 -52.51 -16.98
C GLY A 203 38.99 -53.31 -17.33
N PRO A 204 38.85 -53.87 -18.54
CA PRO A 204 37.73 -53.54 -19.44
C PRO A 204 36.79 -54.71 -19.79
N HIS A 205 35.52 -54.46 -20.16
CA HIS A 205 34.69 -55.44 -20.85
C HIS A 205 33.71 -54.82 -21.87
N THR A 206 33.64 -55.48 -23.03
CA THR A 206 32.87 -55.18 -24.24
C THR A 206 31.58 -56.02 -24.32
N GLY A 207 30.53 -55.46 -24.93
CA GLY A 207 29.57 -56.22 -25.76
C GLY A 207 28.11 -56.31 -25.28
N GLY A 208 27.17 -56.12 -26.21
CA GLY A 208 25.81 -56.69 -26.11
C GLY A 208 24.65 -55.78 -26.58
N LYS A 209 24.05 -56.13 -27.72
CA LYS A 209 22.85 -55.55 -28.35
C LYS A 209 21.53 -56.07 -27.74
N GLY A 210 20.41 -55.37 -28.02
CA GLY A 210 19.06 -55.94 -28.16
C GLY A 210 17.99 -55.26 -27.31
N HIS A 211 17.16 -54.36 -27.87
CA HIS A 211 15.81 -54.58 -28.41
C HIS A 211 14.67 -54.52 -27.36
N GLY A 212 13.70 -53.64 -27.62
CA GLY A 212 12.46 -53.51 -26.85
C GLY A 212 11.70 -52.24 -27.19
N ALA A 213 11.20 -52.15 -28.42
CA ALA A 213 10.32 -51.07 -28.87
C ALA A 213 8.92 -51.24 -28.28
N HIS A 214 8.32 -50.16 -27.78
CA HIS A 214 6.89 -49.93 -27.91
C HIS A 214 6.63 -48.48 -28.32
N SER A 215 6.16 -48.37 -29.55
CA SER A 215 5.62 -47.20 -30.22
C SER A 215 4.11 -47.21 -30.04
N THR A 216 3.53 -46.07 -29.64
CA THR A 216 2.21 -45.61 -30.09
C THR A 216 2.22 -44.08 -30.10
N ALA A 217 2.30 -43.49 -31.30
CA ALA A 217 1.96 -42.10 -31.60
C ALA A 217 0.45 -42.01 -31.96
N PRO A 218 -0.10 -40.85 -32.37
CA PRO A 218 -0.03 -39.50 -31.80
C PRO A 218 -1.45 -38.96 -31.48
N ALA A 219 -1.55 -37.87 -30.72
CA ALA A 219 -2.76 -37.04 -30.70
C ALA A 219 -2.36 -35.63 -31.16
N ASP A 220 -2.70 -35.39 -32.41
CA ASP A 220 -2.84 -34.15 -33.12
C ASP A 220 -3.77 -33.16 -32.40
N GLY A 221 -3.17 -32.08 -31.92
CA GLY A 221 -3.87 -30.93 -31.36
C GLY A 221 -3.02 -29.68 -31.52
N SER A 222 -2.47 -29.47 -32.72
CA SER A 222 -1.78 -28.24 -33.08
C SER A 222 -2.81 -27.11 -33.20
N SER A 223 -3.17 -26.48 -32.08
CA SER A 223 -3.57 -25.08 -32.12
C SER A 223 -2.27 -24.27 -32.09
N ALA A 224 -1.79 -23.90 -33.28
CA ALA A 224 -0.77 -22.84 -33.37
C ALA A 224 -1.21 -21.68 -32.48
N PRO A 225 -0.34 -21.12 -31.61
CA PRO A 225 -0.70 -19.91 -30.90
C PRO A 225 -1.07 -18.88 -31.97
N ARG A 226 -2.30 -18.37 -31.91
CA ARG A 226 -2.68 -17.21 -32.72
C ARG A 226 -1.59 -16.18 -32.48
N ALA A 227 -0.91 -15.78 -33.55
CA ALA A 227 0.02 -14.68 -33.50
C ALA A 227 -0.77 -13.48 -32.97
N TRP A 228 -0.59 -13.17 -31.70
CA TRP A 228 -1.00 -11.92 -31.13
C TRP A 228 -0.09 -10.92 -31.83
N ALA A 229 -0.60 -10.27 -32.87
CA ALA A 229 0.02 -9.06 -33.35
C ALA A 229 0.22 -8.20 -32.09
N ALA A 230 1.47 -7.80 -31.84
CA ALA A 230 1.80 -6.94 -30.71
C ALA A 230 0.88 -5.71 -30.82
N VAL A 231 -0.17 -5.68 -30.01
CA VAL A 231 -1.03 -4.52 -29.91
C VAL A 231 -0.14 -3.48 -29.26
N PRO A 232 0.19 -2.37 -29.93
CA PRO A 232 1.00 -1.34 -29.30
C PRO A 232 0.29 -0.95 -28.00
N ALA A 233 1.06 -0.87 -26.91
CA ALA A 233 0.56 -0.27 -25.67
C ALA A 233 0.15 1.15 -26.04
N THR A 234 -1.14 1.37 -26.29
CA THR A 234 -1.65 2.71 -26.53
C THR A 234 -1.50 3.44 -25.22
N GLU A 235 -0.62 4.43 -25.20
CA GLU A 235 -0.44 5.33 -24.04
C GLU A 235 -1.74 6.09 -23.71
N ASP A 236 -2.67 6.12 -24.67
CA ASP A 236 -3.98 6.76 -24.54
C ASP A 236 -4.95 5.95 -23.67
N SER A 237 -5.52 6.64 -22.68
CA SER A 237 -6.63 6.13 -21.88
C SER A 237 -7.91 6.02 -22.71
N ALA A 238 -8.74 5.03 -22.41
CA ALA A 238 -10.01 4.83 -23.09
C ALA A 238 -11.16 4.68 -22.09
N VAL A 239 -12.22 5.46 -22.29
CA VAL A 239 -13.51 5.21 -21.64
C VAL A 239 -14.27 4.19 -22.50
N VAL A 240 -14.40 2.97 -21.98
CA VAL A 240 -15.17 1.89 -22.61
C VAL A 240 -16.67 2.16 -22.46
N GLU A 241 -17.08 2.63 -21.28
CA GLU A 241 -18.45 2.97 -20.96
C GLU A 241 -18.50 3.98 -19.80
N ALA A 242 -19.44 4.91 -19.86
CA ALA A 242 -19.83 5.77 -18.74
C ALA A 242 -21.35 6.01 -18.80
N ALA A 243 -22.13 5.33 -17.96
CA ALA A 243 -23.57 5.29 -18.09
C ALA A 243 -24.36 5.32 -16.78
N VAL A 244 -25.59 5.82 -16.88
CA VAL A 244 -26.64 5.78 -15.86
C VAL A 244 -27.88 5.21 -16.53
N GLY A 245 -28.43 4.11 -16.01
CA GLY A 245 -29.56 3.44 -16.63
C GLY A 245 -30.21 2.38 -15.74
N PRO A 246 -31.41 1.90 -16.08
CA PRO A 246 -32.13 0.92 -15.25
C PRO A 246 -31.62 -0.51 -15.42
N GLU A 247 -30.73 -0.77 -16.38
CA GLU A 247 -30.29 -2.11 -16.73
C GLU A 247 -29.53 -2.79 -15.57
N PRO A 248 -29.77 -4.08 -15.30
CA PRO A 248 -28.98 -4.86 -14.35
C PRO A 248 -27.48 -4.80 -14.67
N LEU A 249 -26.66 -4.79 -13.62
CA LEU A 249 -25.20 -4.75 -13.74
C LEU A 249 -24.64 -6.17 -13.63
N ASP A 250 -23.92 -6.60 -14.66
CA ASP A 250 -23.18 -7.87 -14.67
C ASP A 250 -21.70 -7.56 -14.44
N ALA A 251 -21.22 -7.87 -13.23
CA ALA A 251 -19.85 -7.61 -12.83
C ALA A 251 -18.82 -8.34 -13.71
N ASP A 252 -19.10 -9.57 -14.13
CA ASP A 252 -18.16 -10.37 -14.93
C ASP A 252 -18.08 -9.83 -16.36
N ALA A 253 -19.22 -9.48 -16.95
CA ALA A 253 -19.28 -8.84 -18.27
C ALA A 253 -18.55 -7.49 -18.27
N VAL A 254 -18.72 -6.69 -17.21
CA VAL A 254 -18.05 -5.39 -17.05
C VAL A 254 -16.53 -5.55 -16.91
N ALA A 255 -16.05 -6.52 -16.14
CA ALA A 255 -14.63 -6.82 -16.03
C ALA A 255 -14.04 -7.27 -17.38
N ALA A 256 -14.77 -8.09 -18.14
CA ALA A 256 -14.33 -8.56 -19.45
C ALA A 256 -14.25 -7.42 -20.49
N ALA A 257 -15.16 -6.45 -20.45
CA ALA A 257 -15.24 -5.35 -21.42
C ALA A 257 -14.00 -4.43 -21.43
N VAL A 258 -13.31 -4.31 -20.30
CA VAL A 258 -12.12 -3.46 -20.17
C VAL A 258 -10.82 -4.18 -20.57
N VAL A 259 -10.82 -5.52 -20.64
CA VAL A 259 -9.61 -6.31 -20.88
C VAL A 259 -9.21 -6.31 -22.36
N THR A 260 -7.91 -6.15 -22.60
CA THR A 260 -7.26 -6.39 -23.90
C THR A 260 -5.96 -7.17 -23.67
N PRO A 261 -5.32 -7.72 -24.72
CA PRO A 261 -4.02 -8.40 -24.57
C PRO A 261 -2.91 -7.53 -23.96
N ALA A 262 -3.06 -6.20 -23.96
CA ALA A 262 -2.09 -5.28 -23.36
C ALA A 262 -2.30 -5.07 -21.84
N MET A 263 -3.39 -5.58 -21.26
CA MET A 263 -3.75 -5.34 -19.86
C MET A 263 -3.20 -6.45 -18.95
N GLY A 264 -2.46 -6.06 -17.92
CA GLY A 264 -1.89 -6.97 -16.94
C GLY A 264 -2.66 -7.02 -15.62
N ALA A 265 -3.64 -6.14 -15.42
CA ALA A 265 -4.47 -6.09 -14.23
C ALA A 265 -5.86 -5.50 -14.52
N VAL A 266 -6.85 -5.97 -13.76
CA VAL A 266 -8.19 -5.39 -13.67
C VAL A 266 -8.49 -5.13 -12.20
N ALA A 267 -8.91 -3.91 -11.88
CA ALA A 267 -9.50 -3.55 -10.59
C ALA A 267 -11.00 -3.33 -10.79
N GLN A 268 -11.80 -3.85 -9.87
CA GLN A 268 -13.25 -3.69 -9.91
C GLN A 268 -13.78 -3.24 -8.55
N PHE A 269 -14.70 -2.27 -8.59
CA PHE A 269 -15.50 -1.85 -7.46
C PHE A 269 -16.97 -2.14 -7.73
N ARG A 270 -17.65 -2.67 -6.71
CA ARG A 270 -19.10 -2.91 -6.70
C ARG A 270 -19.71 -2.21 -5.50
N GLY A 271 -20.71 -1.38 -5.73
CA GLY A 271 -21.50 -0.74 -4.67
C GLY A 271 -22.75 -1.56 -4.39
N LEU A 272 -22.68 -2.47 -3.42
CA LEU A 272 -23.79 -3.37 -3.07
C LEU A 272 -24.78 -2.72 -2.11
N ILE A 273 -26.06 -3.04 -2.29
CA ILE A 273 -27.11 -2.69 -1.33
C ILE A 273 -26.98 -3.58 -0.10
N ARG A 274 -26.97 -2.96 1.07
CA ARG A 274 -26.90 -3.62 2.37
C ARG A 274 -28.21 -3.41 3.13
N HIS A 275 -28.48 -4.31 4.07
CA HIS A 275 -29.71 -4.29 4.89
C HIS A 275 -29.67 -3.27 6.04
N HIS A 276 -28.64 -2.42 6.14
CA HIS A 276 -28.51 -1.45 7.21
C HIS A 276 -27.98 -0.09 6.74
N ASP A 277 -28.47 1.01 7.33
CA ASP A 277 -27.93 2.36 7.16
C ASP A 277 -28.30 3.24 8.37
N ALA A 278 -27.41 4.16 8.77
CA ALA A 278 -27.67 5.14 9.84
C ALA A 278 -28.27 4.58 11.17
N GLY A 279 -27.86 3.37 11.59
CA GLY A 279 -28.34 2.74 12.82
C GLY A 279 -29.65 1.96 12.70
N ARG A 280 -30.16 1.76 11.47
CA ARG A 280 -31.31 0.92 11.14
C ARG A 280 -30.85 -0.38 10.49
N GLU A 281 -31.50 -1.50 10.80
CA GLU A 281 -31.17 -2.85 10.29
C GLU A 281 -32.30 -3.48 9.44
N ASP A 282 -33.31 -2.69 9.09
CA ASP A 282 -34.55 -3.12 8.41
C ASP A 282 -34.70 -2.57 6.98
N VAL A 283 -33.59 -2.23 6.32
CA VAL A 283 -33.58 -1.78 4.92
C VAL A 283 -33.80 -2.98 4.01
N VAL A 284 -34.83 -2.95 3.18
CA VAL A 284 -35.18 -4.05 2.26
C VAL A 284 -34.76 -3.76 0.80
N GLY A 285 -34.53 -2.49 0.48
CA GLY A 285 -34.10 -2.05 -0.84
C GLY A 285 -33.93 -0.54 -0.90
N LEU A 286 -33.42 -0.06 -2.03
CA LEU A 286 -33.26 1.35 -2.34
C LEU A 286 -33.88 1.64 -3.71
N ASP A 287 -34.51 2.80 -3.86
CA ASP A 287 -34.88 3.37 -5.16
C ASP A 287 -33.91 4.50 -5.53
N TYR A 288 -33.26 4.38 -6.68
CA TYR A 288 -32.32 5.36 -7.18
C TYR A 288 -32.94 6.20 -8.28
N THR A 289 -32.98 7.52 -8.08
CA THR A 289 -33.42 8.47 -9.09
C THR A 289 -32.23 9.29 -9.59
N ALA A 290 -32.17 9.57 -10.89
CA ALA A 290 -31.13 10.39 -11.49
C ALA A 290 -31.67 11.69 -12.07
N HIS A 291 -30.89 12.76 -11.96
CA HIS A 291 -31.18 14.01 -12.66
C HIS A 291 -31.09 13.78 -14.18
N PRO A 292 -31.85 14.52 -15.02
CA PRO A 292 -31.70 14.44 -16.48
C PRO A 292 -30.25 14.63 -16.97
N ASP A 293 -29.45 15.43 -16.25
CA ASP A 293 -28.04 15.68 -16.59
C ASP A 293 -27.08 14.59 -16.10
N ALA A 294 -27.54 13.62 -15.28
CA ALA A 294 -26.67 12.65 -14.63
C ALA A 294 -25.83 11.85 -15.64
N GLN A 295 -26.41 11.46 -16.78
CA GLN A 295 -25.69 10.77 -17.85
C GLN A 295 -24.55 11.62 -18.42
N ALA A 296 -24.81 12.89 -18.72
CA ALA A 296 -23.79 13.81 -19.25
C ALA A 296 -22.69 14.10 -18.21
N VAL A 297 -23.07 14.25 -16.95
CA VAL A 297 -22.13 14.45 -15.84
C VAL A 297 -21.28 13.20 -15.60
N MET A 298 -21.87 12.00 -15.63
CA MET A 298 -21.17 10.71 -15.53
C MET A 298 -20.11 10.58 -16.64
N ALA A 299 -20.49 10.80 -17.90
CA ALA A 299 -19.57 10.71 -19.02
C ALA A 299 -18.38 11.68 -18.87
N ARG A 300 -18.65 12.94 -18.50
CA ARG A 300 -17.61 13.94 -18.27
C ARG A 300 -16.69 13.56 -17.12
N VAL A 301 -17.24 13.17 -15.96
CA VAL A 301 -16.45 12.79 -14.77
C VAL A 301 -15.52 11.62 -15.10
N VAL A 302 -16.04 10.58 -15.72
CA VAL A 302 -15.25 9.38 -16.05
C VAL A 302 -14.15 9.72 -17.07
N ALA A 303 -14.43 10.56 -18.06
CA ALA A 303 -13.42 11.03 -19.02
C ALA A 303 -12.31 11.85 -18.33
N GLU A 304 -12.66 12.84 -17.50
CA GLU A 304 -11.71 13.65 -16.74
C GLU A 304 -10.83 12.81 -15.80
N VAL A 305 -11.38 11.74 -15.21
CA VAL A 305 -10.58 10.80 -14.41
C VAL A 305 -9.67 9.98 -15.33
N ALA A 306 -10.17 9.41 -16.43
CA ALA A 306 -9.37 8.60 -17.34
C ALA A 306 -8.18 9.39 -17.94
N GLU A 307 -8.35 10.66 -18.27
CA GLU A 307 -7.28 11.56 -18.75
C GLU A 307 -6.13 11.73 -17.73
N ARG A 308 -6.44 11.68 -16.44
CA ARG A 308 -5.44 11.79 -15.35
C ARG A 308 -4.66 10.48 -15.14
N HIS A 309 -5.07 9.39 -15.78
CA HIS A 309 -4.48 8.05 -15.62
C HIS A 309 -4.13 7.44 -16.99
N PRO A 310 -2.95 7.74 -17.57
CA PRO A 310 -2.57 7.22 -18.88
C PRO A 310 -2.59 5.68 -18.97
N GLY A 311 -3.00 5.14 -20.13
CA GLY A 311 -2.97 3.71 -20.42
C GLY A 311 -4.01 2.87 -19.66
N VAL A 312 -5.06 3.50 -19.12
CA VAL A 312 -6.18 2.79 -18.47
C VAL A 312 -7.37 2.63 -19.39
N ARG A 313 -8.17 1.60 -19.14
CA ARG A 313 -9.47 1.38 -19.78
C ARG A 313 -10.55 1.35 -18.71
N VAL A 314 -11.50 2.28 -18.76
CA VAL A 314 -12.49 2.50 -17.70
C VAL A 314 -13.88 2.14 -18.19
N TYR A 315 -14.60 1.35 -17.40
CA TYR A 315 -16.03 1.12 -17.50
C TYR A 315 -16.67 1.58 -16.20
N CYS A 316 -17.69 2.44 -16.27
CA CYS A 316 -18.48 2.85 -15.11
C CYS A 316 -19.96 2.88 -15.46
N ARG A 317 -20.79 2.16 -14.70
CA ARG A 317 -22.24 2.25 -14.82
C ARG A 317 -22.91 2.29 -13.45
N HIS A 318 -23.84 3.23 -13.30
CA HIS A 318 -24.74 3.30 -12.14
C HIS A 318 -26.14 2.86 -12.54
N ARG A 319 -26.73 1.93 -11.77
CA ARG A 319 -28.10 1.47 -11.96
C ARG A 319 -29.08 2.40 -11.25
N ILE A 320 -30.19 2.72 -11.90
CA ILE A 320 -31.30 3.50 -11.33
C ILE A 320 -32.59 2.66 -11.27
N GLY A 321 -33.57 3.13 -10.50
CA GLY A 321 -34.79 2.40 -10.17
C GLY A 321 -34.67 1.61 -8.87
N GLU A 322 -35.58 0.65 -8.69
CA GLU A 322 -35.65 -0.18 -7.48
C GLU A 322 -34.58 -1.28 -7.47
N LEU A 323 -33.83 -1.36 -6.37
CA LEU A 323 -32.80 -2.36 -6.10
C LEU A 323 -33.01 -2.99 -4.72
N ALA A 324 -32.96 -4.32 -4.67
CA ALA A 324 -32.99 -5.11 -3.44
C ALA A 324 -31.62 -5.21 -2.77
N VAL A 325 -31.62 -5.57 -1.48
CA VAL A 325 -30.39 -5.94 -0.75
C VAL A 325 -29.61 -7.02 -1.50
N GLY A 326 -28.30 -6.82 -1.66
CA GLY A 326 -27.39 -7.69 -2.39
C GLY A 326 -27.19 -7.33 -3.86
N GLU A 327 -28.02 -6.46 -4.44
CA GLU A 327 -27.84 -5.96 -5.81
C GLU A 327 -26.78 -4.85 -5.90
N ASP A 328 -26.20 -4.67 -7.09
CA ASP A 328 -25.24 -3.61 -7.37
C ASP A 328 -25.93 -2.33 -7.82
N ALA A 329 -25.72 -1.24 -7.08
CA ALA A 329 -26.08 0.11 -7.51
C ALA A 329 -25.08 0.70 -8.50
N ILE A 330 -23.82 0.33 -8.39
CA ILE A 330 -22.76 0.83 -9.28
C ILE A 330 -21.69 -0.24 -9.47
N VAL A 331 -21.22 -0.38 -10.70
CA VAL A 331 -20.03 -1.18 -11.03
C VAL A 331 -19.05 -0.31 -11.79
N VAL A 332 -17.81 -0.30 -11.29
CA VAL A 332 -16.66 0.34 -11.93
C VAL A 332 -15.61 -0.73 -12.18
N ALA A 333 -15.15 -0.87 -13.42
CA ALA A 333 -13.99 -1.70 -13.74
C ALA A 333 -12.94 -0.87 -14.47
N VAL A 334 -11.68 -1.06 -14.08
CA VAL A 334 -10.54 -0.43 -14.72
C VAL A 334 -9.49 -1.48 -15.04
N ALA A 335 -9.11 -1.57 -16.31
CA ALA A 335 -7.97 -2.37 -16.73
C ALA A 335 -6.75 -1.49 -17.00
N ALA A 336 -5.57 -1.99 -16.67
CA ALA A 336 -4.29 -1.34 -16.94
C ALA A 336 -3.17 -2.38 -17.14
N ALA A 337 -2.04 -1.96 -17.70
CA ALA A 337 -0.83 -2.80 -17.78
C ALA A 337 -0.32 -3.23 -16.38
N HIS A 338 -0.47 -2.36 -15.38
CA HIS A 338 -0.02 -2.60 -14.01
C HIS A 338 -1.13 -2.32 -12.98
N ARG A 339 -1.21 -3.16 -11.95
CA ARG A 339 -2.25 -3.09 -10.90
C ARG A 339 -2.37 -1.74 -10.21
N GLY A 340 -1.26 -1.00 -10.05
CA GLY A 340 -1.25 0.30 -9.38
C GLY A 340 -2.14 1.32 -10.08
N ALA A 341 -2.00 1.43 -11.41
CA ALA A 341 -2.82 2.34 -12.22
C ALA A 341 -4.31 1.92 -12.20
N ALA A 342 -4.58 0.61 -12.28
CA ALA A 342 -5.95 0.10 -12.20
C ALA A 342 -6.63 0.46 -10.87
N PHE A 343 -5.97 0.24 -9.73
CA PHE A 343 -6.52 0.61 -8.42
C PHE A 343 -6.71 2.11 -8.24
N ALA A 344 -5.70 2.91 -8.58
CA ALA A 344 -5.74 4.35 -8.39
C ALA A 344 -6.87 5.00 -9.20
N CYS A 345 -6.99 4.64 -10.48
CA CYS A 345 -8.06 5.13 -11.33
C CYS A 345 -9.44 4.63 -10.87
N CYS A 346 -9.58 3.35 -10.51
CA CYS A 346 -10.86 2.78 -10.05
C CYS A 346 -11.38 3.48 -8.78
N ALA A 347 -10.51 3.73 -7.80
CA ALA A 347 -10.88 4.45 -6.58
C ALA A 347 -11.35 5.88 -6.90
N GLN A 348 -10.58 6.59 -7.73
CA GLN A 348 -10.90 7.96 -8.08
C GLN A 348 -12.20 8.11 -8.88
N VAL A 349 -12.51 7.17 -9.80
CA VAL A 349 -13.80 7.16 -10.51
C VAL A 349 -14.95 7.06 -9.51
N VAL A 350 -14.86 6.14 -8.54
CA VAL A 350 -15.94 5.94 -7.55
C VAL A 350 -16.16 7.19 -6.71
N ASP A 351 -15.09 7.80 -6.22
CA ASP A 351 -15.18 8.98 -5.37
C ASP A 351 -15.75 10.18 -6.12
N GLU A 352 -15.28 10.43 -7.34
CA GLU A 352 -15.74 11.55 -8.18
C GLU A 352 -17.18 11.37 -8.65
N VAL A 353 -17.57 10.14 -8.99
CA VAL A 353 -18.96 9.82 -9.36
C VAL A 353 -19.89 10.11 -8.18
N LYS A 354 -19.55 9.63 -6.97
CA LYS A 354 -20.33 9.88 -5.76
C LYS A 354 -20.42 11.36 -5.39
N ALA A 355 -19.35 12.12 -5.65
CA ALA A 355 -19.31 13.55 -5.31
C ALA A 355 -20.08 14.43 -6.29
N ARG A 356 -20.09 14.08 -7.58
CA ARG A 356 -20.47 15.02 -8.66
C ARG A 356 -21.66 14.57 -9.50
N VAL A 357 -21.92 13.26 -9.61
CA VAL A 357 -23.04 12.77 -10.44
C VAL A 357 -24.33 12.89 -9.63
N PRO A 358 -25.32 13.68 -10.11
CA PRO A 358 -26.55 13.95 -9.37
C PRO A 358 -27.52 12.76 -9.42
N ILE A 359 -27.27 11.78 -8.55
CA ILE A 359 -28.10 10.59 -8.31
C ILE A 359 -28.49 10.59 -6.83
N TRP A 360 -29.77 10.35 -6.56
CA TRP A 360 -30.35 10.32 -5.22
C TRP A 360 -30.80 8.91 -4.88
N LYS A 361 -30.71 8.55 -3.60
CA LYS A 361 -31.22 7.29 -3.07
C LYS A 361 -32.39 7.54 -2.12
N GLN A 362 -33.47 6.80 -2.30
CA GLN A 362 -34.60 6.70 -1.38
C GLN A 362 -34.57 5.31 -0.76
N GLN A 363 -34.64 5.21 0.57
CA GLN A 363 -34.58 3.92 1.27
C GLN A 363 -35.97 3.37 1.50
N HIS A 364 -36.17 2.06 1.29
CA HIS A 364 -37.40 1.36 1.62
C HIS A 364 -37.20 0.49 2.86
N TYR A 365 -38.08 0.66 3.86
CA TYR A 365 -38.05 -0.11 5.10
C TYR A 365 -39.14 -1.18 5.13
N ALA A 366 -38.90 -2.29 5.83
CA ALA A 366 -39.85 -3.41 5.96
C ALA A 366 -41.25 -3.01 6.50
N ALA A 367 -41.34 -1.92 7.26
CA ALA A 367 -42.60 -1.40 7.82
C ALA A 367 -43.34 -0.38 6.92
N GLY A 368 -42.92 -0.18 5.67
CA GLY A 368 -43.60 0.68 4.68
C GLY A 368 -43.25 2.18 4.71
N GLY A 369 -42.23 2.58 5.48
CA GLY A 369 -41.70 3.95 5.48
C GLY A 369 -40.61 4.16 4.42
N HIS A 370 -40.35 5.41 4.04
CA HIS A 370 -39.27 5.79 3.14
C HIS A 370 -38.53 7.05 3.61
N ASP A 371 -37.20 7.07 3.48
CA ASP A 371 -36.36 8.25 3.74
C ASP A 371 -35.52 8.60 2.51
N TRP A 372 -35.44 9.89 2.19
CA TRP A 372 -34.59 10.41 1.11
C TRP A 372 -33.21 10.76 1.65
N VAL A 373 -32.16 10.33 0.95
CA VAL A 373 -30.77 10.65 1.32
C VAL A 373 -30.04 11.21 0.08
N GLY A 374 -29.53 12.45 0.18
CA GLY A 374 -28.79 13.15 -0.87
C GLY A 374 -28.16 14.46 -0.38
N LEU A 375 -27.06 14.88 -1.04
CA LEU A 375 -26.02 15.84 -0.59
C LEU A 375 -26.46 16.98 0.37
N GLN A 376 -25.75 17.09 1.50
CA GLN A 376 -25.57 18.35 2.25
C GLN A 376 -24.43 19.18 1.66
#